data_AF-A0A6M8SX70-F1
#
_entry.id   AF-A0A6M8SX70-F1
#
_cell.length_a   1.000
_cell.length_b   1.000
_cell.length_c   1.000
_cell.angle_alpha   90.00
_cell.angle_beta   90.00
_cell.angle_gamma   90.00
#
_symmetry.space_group_name_H-M   'P 1'
#
loop_
_entity.id
_entity.type
_entity.pdbx_description
1 polymer ?
#
loop_
_entity_poly.entity_id
_entity_poly.type
_entity_poly.pdbx_seq_one_letter_code
_entity_poly.pdbx_strand_id
1 'polypeptide(L)'
;MFLRAIVLSVCVLLPLGLVQAQDLTTIPVHFAKGQSSTVLKGQIKGYQYIDYTLNAKAGQRLTAVYSSRQLSSYFNILPPGSSDEALFVGASAGNTYRGILPASGEYKLRVYIMRNAARRNETAKFTLKVAIDTPPASDAKVSGTPYHATGTIPCVAGQSRECQFGVVRQGQGSAEVTIQLAQGQRVIRFDHGTATGYTATPMSHGDFSQQKQKDVSHIQIGAEQYEIPDAVIYGG
;
A
#
# COMPACT_ATOMS: atom_id res chain seq x y z
N MET A 1 39.72 63.79 42.49
CA MET A 1 40.01 63.35 41.11
C MET A 1 40.53 61.91 41.15
N PHE A 2 39.69 61.00 40.66
CA PHE A 2 39.92 59.66 40.09
C PHE A 2 40.60 58.53 40.90
N LEU A 3 39.76 57.63 41.41
CA LEU A 3 40.06 56.26 41.83
C LEU A 3 40.08 55.34 40.58
N ARG A 4 41.17 54.60 40.34
CA ARG A 4 41.25 53.60 39.25
C ARG A 4 40.86 52.22 39.78
N ALA A 5 39.74 51.69 39.32
CA ALA A 5 39.33 50.30 39.56
C ALA A 5 39.96 49.38 38.51
N ILE A 6 40.70 48.37 38.94
CA ILE A 6 41.23 47.29 38.09
C ILE A 6 40.20 46.16 38.11
N VAL A 7 39.59 45.87 36.96
CA VAL A 7 38.67 44.74 36.78
C VAL A 7 39.49 43.55 36.28
N LEU A 8 39.65 42.53 37.12
CA LEU A 8 40.21 41.23 36.75
C LEU A 8 39.13 40.42 36.02
N SER A 9 39.31 40.19 34.72
CA SER A 9 38.41 39.37 33.91
C SER A 9 38.78 37.89 34.06
N VAL A 10 37.92 37.12 34.71
CA VAL A 10 38.06 35.65 34.83
C VAL A 10 37.36 35.01 33.63
N CYS A 11 38.15 34.45 32.70
CA CYS A 11 37.66 33.68 31.57
C CYS A 11 37.26 32.27 32.05
N VAL A 12 35.96 32.02 32.16
CA VAL A 12 35.40 30.68 32.44
C VAL A 12 35.43 29.87 31.15
N LEU A 13 36.34 28.90 31.06
CA LEU A 13 36.40 27.92 29.98
C LEU A 13 35.31 26.87 30.17
N LEU A 14 34.19 27.03 29.46
CA LEU A 14 33.15 26.01 29.33
C LEU A 14 33.69 24.80 28.53
N PRO A 15 33.56 23.56 29.02
CA PRO A 15 33.95 22.39 28.24
C PRO A 15 32.98 22.22 27.07
N LEU A 16 33.48 22.44 25.85
CA LEU A 16 32.80 22.05 24.61
C LEU A 16 32.66 20.53 24.61
N GLY A 17 31.45 20.03 24.86
CA GLY A 17 31.14 18.61 24.70
C GLY A 17 31.42 18.18 23.27
N LEU A 18 32.27 17.17 23.09
CA LEU A 18 32.51 16.53 21.80
C LEU A 18 31.18 15.92 21.31
N VAL A 19 30.55 16.59 20.34
CA VAL A 19 29.46 16.00 19.55
C VAL A 19 30.10 14.94 18.67
N GLN A 20 29.97 13.66 19.03
CA GLN A 20 30.33 12.58 18.12
C GLN A 20 29.40 12.67 16.90
N ALA A 21 29.99 12.90 15.73
CA ALA A 21 29.29 12.84 14.46
C ALA A 21 28.64 11.46 14.31
N GLN A 22 27.36 11.44 13.93
CA GLN A 22 26.66 10.21 13.59
C GLN A 22 27.26 9.66 12.29
N ASP A 23 27.78 8.44 12.32
CA ASP A 23 28.37 7.78 11.17
C ASP A 23 27.23 7.24 10.29
N LEU A 24 26.82 8.02 9.29
CA LEU A 24 25.72 7.72 8.38
C LEU A 24 26.25 7.20 7.05
N THR A 25 25.88 5.97 6.69
CA THR A 25 26.10 5.40 5.37
C THR A 25 24.80 5.43 4.56
N THR A 26 24.86 5.77 3.27
CA THR A 26 23.70 5.74 2.36
C THR A 26 23.90 4.71 1.25
N ILE A 27 22.91 3.85 1.01
CA ILE A 27 22.98 2.75 0.04
C ILE A 27 21.73 2.75 -0.84
N PRO A 28 21.83 3.00 -2.15
CA PRO A 28 20.68 2.91 -3.04
C PRO A 28 20.22 1.47 -3.23
N VAL A 29 18.90 1.28 -3.17
CA VAL A 29 18.24 -0.01 -3.36
C VAL A 29 17.76 -0.12 -4.78
N HIS A 30 18.24 -1.15 -5.47
CA HIS A 30 17.77 -1.54 -6.78
C HIS A 30 17.23 -2.97 -6.74
N PHE A 31 16.10 -3.20 -7.41
CA PHE A 31 15.61 -4.55 -7.64
C PHE A 31 16.26 -5.12 -8.90
N ALA A 32 16.53 -6.42 -8.89
CA ALA A 32 16.95 -7.12 -10.10
C ALA A 32 15.86 -7.00 -11.18
N LYS A 33 16.25 -7.11 -12.45
CA LYS A 33 15.31 -7.01 -13.58
C LYS A 33 14.14 -7.99 -13.40
N GLY A 34 12.91 -7.47 -13.48
CA GLY A 34 11.67 -8.25 -13.30
C GLY A 34 11.35 -8.61 -11.84
N GLN A 35 12.17 -8.21 -10.87
CA GLN A 35 11.89 -8.36 -9.45
C GLN A 35 11.31 -7.07 -8.88
N SER A 36 10.49 -7.20 -7.85
CA SER A 36 9.93 -6.07 -7.11
C SER A 36 10.26 -6.15 -5.62
N SER A 37 11.20 -7.02 -5.25
CA SER A 37 11.68 -7.17 -3.89
C SER A 37 13.17 -7.52 -3.85
N THR A 38 13.80 -7.24 -2.71
CA THR A 38 15.18 -7.65 -2.41
C THR A 38 15.34 -7.86 -0.90
N VAL A 39 16.42 -8.55 -0.52
CA VAL A 39 16.81 -8.73 0.88
C VAL A 39 18.16 -8.07 1.08
N LEU A 40 18.15 -7.02 1.90
CA LEU A 40 19.34 -6.27 2.29
C LEU A 40 19.92 -6.92 3.54
N LYS A 41 21.22 -7.16 3.57
CA LYS A 41 21.93 -7.70 4.73
C LYS A 41 22.97 -6.69 5.17
N GLY A 42 23.08 -6.46 6.46
CA GLY A 42 24.00 -5.45 6.98
C GLY A 42 24.40 -5.66 8.42
N GLN A 43 25.31 -4.81 8.85
CA GLN A 43 25.75 -4.71 10.24
C GLN A 43 25.92 -3.24 10.59
N ILE A 44 25.47 -2.85 11.79
CA ILE A 44 25.72 -1.54 12.37
C ILE A 44 26.28 -1.71 13.79
N LYS A 45 27.08 -0.76 14.23
CA LYS A 45 27.69 -0.73 15.56
C LYS A 45 27.59 0.66 16.19
N GLY A 46 27.30 0.72 17.48
CA GLY A 46 27.24 1.98 18.21
C GLY A 46 26.23 2.96 17.61
N TYR A 47 26.68 4.17 17.27
CA TYR A 47 25.87 5.24 16.70
C TYR A 47 25.81 5.24 15.16
N GLN A 48 26.18 4.13 14.52
CA GLN A 48 26.08 4.00 13.07
C GLN A 48 24.62 3.95 12.61
N TYR A 49 24.39 4.60 11.47
CA TYR A 49 23.14 4.56 10.73
C TYR A 49 23.41 4.05 9.31
N ILE A 50 22.48 3.29 8.76
CA ILE A 50 22.43 2.99 7.33
C ILE A 50 21.09 3.48 6.77
N ASP A 51 21.14 4.41 5.84
CA ASP A 51 19.99 4.84 5.04
C ASP A 51 19.96 4.04 3.74
N TYR A 52 19.03 3.11 3.62
CA TYR A 52 18.73 2.49 2.34
C TYR A 52 17.75 3.36 1.55
N THR A 53 18.17 3.88 0.40
CA THR A 53 17.32 4.77 -0.41
C THR A 53 16.56 3.99 -1.47
N LEU A 54 15.25 4.23 -1.56
CA LEU A 54 14.34 3.52 -2.46
C LEU A 54 13.48 4.52 -3.22
N ASN A 55 13.65 4.58 -4.53
CA ASN A 55 12.76 5.36 -5.39
C ASN A 55 11.43 4.63 -5.57
N ALA A 56 10.33 5.28 -5.20
CA ALA A 56 8.99 4.74 -5.28
C ALA A 56 7.99 5.81 -5.72
N LYS A 57 6.82 5.38 -6.18
CA LYS A 57 5.72 6.26 -6.60
C LYS A 57 4.61 6.27 -5.55
N ALA A 58 3.94 7.42 -5.44
CA ALA A 58 2.69 7.51 -4.69
C ALA A 58 1.70 6.43 -5.16
N GLY A 59 0.95 5.85 -4.23
CA GLY A 59 -0.02 4.79 -4.51
C GLY A 59 0.58 3.38 -4.59
N GLN A 60 1.91 3.24 -4.71
CA GLN A 60 2.55 1.94 -4.52
C GLN A 60 2.47 1.51 -3.05
N ARG A 61 2.46 0.21 -2.81
CA ARG A 61 2.57 -0.37 -1.48
C ARG A 61 4.01 -0.78 -1.21
N LEU A 62 4.56 -0.28 -0.11
CA LEU A 62 5.84 -0.71 0.42
C LEU A 62 5.60 -1.75 1.52
N THR A 63 6.31 -2.87 1.43
CA THR A 63 6.45 -3.84 2.50
C THR A 63 7.90 -3.88 2.95
N ALA A 64 8.15 -3.68 4.24
CA ALA A 64 9.47 -3.77 4.85
C ALA A 64 9.42 -4.71 6.06
N VAL A 65 10.29 -5.73 6.07
CA VAL A 65 10.37 -6.71 7.16
C VAL A 65 11.80 -6.72 7.68
N TYR A 66 11.98 -6.32 8.92
CA TYR A 66 13.27 -6.24 9.60
C TYR A 66 13.47 -7.43 10.53
N SER A 67 14.69 -7.98 10.55
CA SER A 67 15.06 -9.07 11.45
C SER A 67 16.48 -8.88 11.96
N SER A 68 16.65 -8.98 13.27
CA SER A 68 17.92 -8.87 13.98
C SER A 68 17.83 -9.64 15.29
N ARG A 69 18.95 -10.20 15.75
CA ARG A 69 19.05 -10.75 17.12
C ARG A 69 19.31 -9.66 18.17
N GLN A 70 19.68 -8.46 17.74
CA GLN A 70 19.86 -7.31 18.61
C GLN A 70 18.52 -6.60 18.82
N LEU A 71 17.94 -6.76 20.00
CA LEU A 71 16.60 -6.28 20.35
C LEU A 71 16.48 -4.75 20.39
N SER A 72 17.61 -4.04 20.53
CA SER A 72 17.64 -2.57 20.49
C SER A 72 17.90 -2.01 19.10
N SER A 73 17.90 -2.83 18.05
CA SER A 73 18.06 -2.38 16.66
C SER A 73 16.73 -2.33 15.94
N TYR A 74 16.51 -1.27 15.17
CA TYR A 74 15.24 -0.99 14.50
C TYR A 74 15.48 -0.33 13.14
N PHE A 75 14.39 -0.11 12.41
CA PHE A 75 14.39 0.72 11.21
C PHE A 75 13.25 1.74 11.24
N ASN A 76 13.46 2.87 10.59
CA ASN A 76 12.42 3.87 10.30
C ASN A 76 12.24 4.00 8.79
N ILE A 77 11.06 4.47 8.37
CA ILE A 77 10.79 4.85 6.98
C ILE A 77 10.56 6.35 6.95
N LEU A 78 11.41 7.10 6.27
CA LEU A 78 11.26 8.55 6.08
C LEU A 78 10.75 8.80 4.65
N PRO A 79 9.71 9.65 4.48
CA PRO A 79 9.21 10.03 3.17
C PRO A 79 10.19 10.96 2.42
N PRO A 80 10.00 11.13 1.10
CA PRO A 80 10.82 12.02 0.28
C PRO A 80 10.87 13.43 0.87
N GLY A 81 12.07 14.00 0.97
CA GLY A 81 12.30 15.35 1.49
C GLY A 81 12.26 15.49 3.02
N SER A 82 11.92 14.43 3.78
CA SER A 82 11.91 14.48 5.24
C SER A 82 13.30 14.20 5.84
N SER A 83 13.68 14.99 6.85
CA SER A 83 14.86 14.77 7.69
C SER A 83 14.53 14.10 9.03
N ASP A 84 13.37 14.42 9.62
CA ASP A 84 13.08 14.11 11.02
C ASP A 84 11.70 13.47 11.25
N GLU A 85 10.79 13.57 10.30
CA GLU A 85 9.45 12.97 10.41
C GLU A 85 9.40 11.65 9.65
N ALA A 86 9.10 10.57 10.36
CA ALA A 86 9.06 9.22 9.80
C ALA A 86 7.61 8.76 9.57
N LEU A 87 7.36 8.19 8.40
CA LEU A 87 6.13 7.45 8.08
C LEU A 87 5.97 6.20 8.95
N PHE A 88 7.09 5.63 9.41
CA PHE A 88 7.14 4.46 10.26
C PHE A 88 8.31 4.54 11.23
N VAL A 89 8.06 4.24 12.50
CA VAL A 89 9.08 4.19 13.55
C VAL A 89 9.11 2.79 14.16
N GLY A 90 10.13 2.00 13.83
CA GLY A 90 10.19 0.58 14.23
C GLY A 90 10.27 0.37 15.74
N ALA A 91 10.88 1.31 16.48
CA ALA A 91 10.98 1.24 17.93
C ALA A 91 9.62 1.27 18.65
N SER A 92 8.58 1.85 18.04
CA SER A 92 7.22 1.90 18.59
C SER A 92 6.25 0.97 17.87
N ALA A 93 6.40 0.80 16.55
CA ALA A 93 5.46 0.06 15.71
C ALA A 93 5.88 -1.39 15.41
N GLY A 94 7.10 -1.79 15.80
CA GLY A 94 7.62 -3.14 15.61
C GLY A 94 8.49 -3.31 14.36
N ASN A 95 8.66 -4.56 13.93
CA ASN A 95 9.67 -4.93 12.91
C ASN A 95 9.11 -5.10 11.48
N THR A 96 7.84 -4.77 11.28
CA THR A 96 7.18 -4.92 9.97
C THR A 96 6.38 -3.68 9.63
N TYR A 97 6.56 -3.19 8.42
CA TYR A 97 5.72 -2.18 7.81
C TYR A 97 5.05 -2.73 6.55
N ARG A 98 3.78 -2.39 6.36
CA ARG A 98 3.05 -2.59 5.11
C ARG A 98 2.07 -1.45 4.92
N GLY A 99 2.26 -0.61 3.91
CA GLY A 99 1.40 0.55 3.70
C GLY A 99 1.53 1.18 2.31
N ILE A 100 0.51 1.96 1.94
CA ILE A 100 0.50 2.74 0.70
C ILE A 100 1.37 3.98 0.89
N LEU A 101 2.25 4.21 -0.08
CA LEU A 101 3.14 5.36 -0.10
C LEU A 101 2.35 6.62 -0.49
N PRO A 102 2.39 7.68 0.34
CA PRO A 102 1.61 8.90 0.10
C PRO A 102 2.23 9.81 -0.97
N ALA A 103 3.51 9.64 -1.30
CA ALA A 103 4.26 10.53 -2.18
C ALA A 103 5.17 9.76 -3.14
N SER A 104 5.48 10.38 -4.28
CA SER A 104 6.51 9.88 -5.19
C SER A 104 7.86 10.48 -4.81
N GLY A 105 8.92 9.68 -4.86
CA GLY A 105 10.29 10.14 -4.63
C GLY A 105 11.15 9.11 -3.94
N GLU A 106 12.28 9.58 -3.41
CA GLU A 106 13.23 8.75 -2.69
C GLU A 106 12.84 8.63 -1.20
N TYR A 107 12.47 7.43 -0.80
CA TYR A 107 12.26 7.06 0.61
C TYR A 107 13.56 6.60 1.24
N LYS A 108 13.73 6.86 2.54
CA LYS A 108 14.88 6.36 3.32
C LYS A 108 14.41 5.31 4.33
N LEU A 109 14.94 4.10 4.22
CA LEU A 109 14.78 3.06 5.23
C LEU A 109 16.02 3.09 6.14
N ARG A 110 15.93 3.85 7.23
CA ARG A 110 17.03 4.12 8.16
C ARG A 110 17.13 3.03 9.21
N VAL A 111 18.20 2.24 9.20
CA VAL A 111 18.49 1.21 10.21
C VAL A 111 19.42 1.78 11.27
N TYR A 112 19.13 1.53 12.55
CA TYR A 112 19.86 2.10 13.68
C TYR A 112 19.79 1.24 14.96
N ILE A 113 20.64 1.55 15.95
CA ILE A 113 20.56 1.02 17.31
C ILE A 113 20.09 2.12 18.25
N MET A 114 19.14 1.82 19.14
CA MET A 114 18.68 2.74 20.18
C MET A 114 19.83 3.23 21.06
N ARG A 115 19.72 4.48 21.51
CA ARG A 115 20.78 5.21 22.22
C ARG A 115 21.37 4.44 23.41
N ASN A 116 20.57 3.70 24.16
CA ASN A 116 21.02 2.90 25.31
C ASN A 116 22.05 1.82 24.92
N ALA A 117 21.80 1.07 23.85
CA ALA A 117 22.71 0.03 23.35
C ALA A 117 23.85 0.62 22.50
N ALA A 118 23.58 1.70 21.74
CA ALA A 118 24.59 2.42 20.99
C ALA A 118 25.72 2.96 21.90
N ARG A 119 25.37 3.52 23.07
CA ARG A 119 26.34 3.97 24.09
C ARG A 119 27.27 2.86 24.59
N ARG A 120 26.79 1.61 24.61
CA ARG A 120 27.58 0.43 24.98
C ARG A 120 28.37 -0.14 23.80
N ASN A 121 28.39 0.55 22.67
CA ASN A 121 29.08 0.15 21.44
C ASN A 121 28.66 -1.24 20.93
N GLU A 122 27.39 -1.61 21.16
CA GLU A 122 26.84 -2.88 20.73
C GLU A 122 26.74 -2.97 19.21
N THR A 123 26.66 -4.20 18.71
CA THR A 123 26.58 -4.51 17.28
C THR A 123 25.27 -5.20 16.95
N ALA A 124 24.67 -4.86 15.81
CA ALA A 124 23.49 -5.51 15.26
C ALA A 124 23.80 -6.02 13.86
N LYS A 125 23.71 -7.34 13.65
CA LYS A 125 23.63 -7.95 12.32
C LYS A 125 22.15 -8.12 11.98
N PHE A 126 21.76 -7.72 10.78
CA PHE A 126 20.36 -7.69 10.40
C PHE A 126 20.10 -8.11 8.96
N THR A 127 18.83 -8.39 8.70
CA THR A 127 18.25 -8.46 7.36
C THR A 127 17.07 -7.51 7.27
N LEU A 128 16.92 -6.83 6.13
CA LEU A 128 15.79 -5.99 5.81
C LEU A 128 15.26 -6.42 4.44
N LYS A 129 14.12 -7.13 4.43
CA LYS A 129 13.41 -7.46 3.20
C LYS A 129 12.57 -6.26 2.80
N VAL A 130 12.72 -5.81 1.56
CA VAL A 130 11.99 -4.68 1.00
C VAL A 130 11.27 -5.16 -0.25
N ALA A 131 9.99 -4.84 -0.36
CA ALA A 131 9.19 -5.13 -1.54
C ALA A 131 8.31 -3.93 -1.88
N ILE A 132 8.19 -3.65 -3.18
CA ILE A 132 7.22 -2.72 -3.74
C ILE A 132 6.27 -3.52 -4.62
N ASP A 133 4.97 -3.28 -4.45
CA ASP A 133 3.98 -3.66 -5.44
C ASP A 133 3.08 -2.46 -5.73
N THR A 134 2.48 -2.44 -6.90
CA THR A 134 1.37 -1.53 -7.18
C THR A 134 0.11 -2.33 -6.89
N PRO A 135 -0.60 -2.06 -5.78
CA PRO A 135 -1.93 -2.61 -5.62
C PRO A 135 -2.74 -2.26 -6.87
N PRO A 136 -3.65 -3.13 -7.32
CA PRO A 136 -4.62 -2.72 -8.33
C PRO A 136 -5.25 -1.41 -7.85
N ALA A 137 -5.36 -0.43 -8.75
CA ALA A 137 -6.04 0.81 -8.43
C ALA A 137 -7.39 0.42 -7.82
N SER A 138 -7.65 0.87 -6.58
CA SER A 138 -9.01 0.74 -6.05
C SER A 138 -9.87 1.53 -7.00
N ASP A 139 -10.74 0.83 -7.70
CA ASP A 139 -11.64 1.47 -8.63
C ASP A 139 -12.47 2.52 -7.86
N ALA A 140 -12.68 3.68 -8.48
CA ALA A 140 -13.36 4.77 -7.81
C ALA A 140 -14.82 4.37 -7.57
N LYS A 141 -15.32 4.60 -6.35
CA LYS A 141 -16.74 4.38 -6.06
C LYS A 141 -17.56 5.55 -6.58
N VAL A 142 -18.74 5.26 -7.12
CA VAL A 142 -19.78 6.25 -7.39
C VAL A 142 -20.24 6.82 -6.05
N SER A 143 -20.18 8.14 -5.91
CA SER A 143 -20.49 8.86 -4.66
C SER A 143 -21.84 8.44 -4.07
N GLY A 144 -21.85 8.10 -2.78
CA GLY A 144 -23.05 7.66 -2.08
C GLY A 144 -23.45 6.19 -2.31
N THR A 145 -22.64 5.40 -3.03
CA THR A 145 -22.94 3.99 -3.30
C THR A 145 -21.73 3.08 -3.00
N PRO A 146 -21.94 1.76 -2.84
CA PRO A 146 -20.83 0.80 -2.76
C PRO A 146 -20.23 0.45 -4.13
N TYR A 147 -20.81 0.93 -5.23
CA TYR A 147 -20.50 0.50 -6.58
C TYR A 147 -19.35 1.31 -7.21
N HIS A 148 -18.56 0.66 -8.04
CA HIS A 148 -17.51 1.28 -8.85
C HIS A 148 -18.03 1.83 -10.20
N ALA A 149 -19.18 1.34 -10.65
CA ALA A 149 -19.95 1.95 -11.73
C ALA A 149 -21.43 1.60 -11.56
N THR A 150 -22.29 2.47 -12.08
CA THR A 150 -23.74 2.26 -12.16
C THR A 150 -24.23 2.66 -13.54
N GLY A 151 -25.32 2.08 -14.02
CA GLY A 151 -25.92 2.42 -15.31
C GLY A 151 -27.02 1.46 -15.69
N THR A 152 -27.32 1.39 -16.97
CA THR A 152 -28.28 0.42 -17.53
C THR A 152 -27.58 -0.61 -18.41
N ILE A 153 -28.10 -1.82 -18.43
CA ILE A 153 -27.73 -2.89 -19.37
C ILE A 153 -28.99 -3.44 -20.05
N PRO A 154 -28.88 -3.92 -21.29
CA PRO A 154 -29.94 -4.72 -21.91
C PRO A 154 -30.20 -5.99 -21.08
N CYS A 155 -31.47 -6.31 -20.87
CA CYS A 155 -31.87 -7.51 -20.15
C CYS A 155 -33.23 -8.03 -20.60
N VAL A 156 -33.54 -9.28 -20.26
CA VAL A 156 -34.89 -9.83 -20.28
C VAL A 156 -35.14 -10.39 -18.90
N ALA A 157 -35.98 -9.73 -18.11
CA ALA A 157 -36.39 -10.20 -16.78
C ALA A 157 -37.87 -9.87 -16.60
N GLY A 158 -38.73 -10.86 -16.88
CA GLY A 158 -40.16 -10.62 -17.07
C GLY A 158 -40.41 -9.67 -18.25
N GLN A 159 -41.02 -8.52 -17.98
CA GLN A 159 -41.34 -7.51 -19.00
C GLN A 159 -40.21 -6.48 -19.22
N SER A 160 -39.20 -6.45 -18.33
CA SER A 160 -38.09 -5.49 -18.47
C SER A 160 -37.23 -5.80 -19.69
N ARG A 161 -36.79 -4.73 -20.37
CA ARG A 161 -35.86 -4.77 -21.50
C ARG A 161 -34.54 -4.04 -21.23
N GLU A 162 -34.53 -3.17 -20.23
CA GLU A 162 -33.35 -2.53 -19.68
C GLU A 162 -33.38 -2.65 -18.17
N CYS A 163 -32.24 -2.98 -17.57
CA CYS A 163 -32.10 -3.18 -16.14
C CYS A 163 -31.03 -2.24 -15.58
N GLN A 164 -31.33 -1.58 -14.47
CA GLN A 164 -30.34 -0.79 -13.73
C GLN A 164 -29.35 -1.75 -13.07
N PHE A 165 -28.06 -1.42 -13.13
CA PHE A 165 -27.00 -2.18 -12.48
C PHE A 165 -26.11 -1.30 -11.61
N GLY A 166 -25.48 -1.93 -10.63
CA GLY A 166 -24.28 -1.45 -9.97
C GLY A 166 -23.25 -2.58 -9.92
N VAL A 167 -21.97 -2.26 -10.06
CA VAL A 167 -20.89 -3.27 -10.07
C VAL A 167 -19.84 -3.01 -9.00
N VAL A 168 -19.45 -4.07 -8.30
CA VAL A 168 -18.31 -4.08 -7.37
C VAL A 168 -17.20 -4.92 -7.99
N ARG A 169 -16.26 -4.28 -8.69
CA ARG A 169 -15.01 -4.86 -9.19
C ARG A 169 -14.01 -5.15 -8.06
N GLN A 170 -13.39 -6.32 -8.12
CA GLN A 170 -12.33 -6.78 -7.20
C GLN A 170 -10.95 -6.85 -7.89
N GLY A 171 -10.90 -6.58 -9.19
CA GLY A 171 -9.70 -6.61 -10.04
C GLY A 171 -9.56 -7.90 -10.83
N GLN A 172 -8.71 -7.89 -11.86
CA GLN A 172 -8.41 -9.05 -12.72
C GLN A 172 -9.65 -9.73 -13.36
N GLY A 173 -10.73 -8.96 -13.59
CA GLY A 173 -11.98 -9.49 -14.14
C GLY A 173 -12.90 -10.18 -13.12
N SER A 174 -12.56 -10.15 -11.83
CA SER A 174 -13.46 -10.56 -10.75
C SER A 174 -14.36 -9.39 -10.35
N ALA A 175 -15.66 -9.61 -10.33
CA ALA A 175 -16.65 -8.57 -10.02
C ALA A 175 -17.99 -9.16 -9.57
N GLU A 176 -18.77 -8.39 -8.83
CA GLU A 176 -20.17 -8.68 -8.56
C GLU A 176 -21.05 -7.61 -9.22
N VAL A 177 -21.90 -8.03 -10.16
CA VAL A 177 -22.85 -7.15 -10.85
C VAL A 177 -24.22 -7.34 -10.21
N THR A 178 -24.69 -6.30 -9.51
CA THR A 178 -26.04 -6.23 -8.93
C THR A 178 -26.99 -5.59 -9.92
N ILE A 179 -28.03 -6.31 -10.32
CA ILE A 179 -29.05 -5.90 -11.28
C ILE A 179 -30.37 -5.73 -10.53
N GLN A 180 -30.97 -4.56 -10.64
CA GLN A 180 -32.27 -4.27 -10.03
C GLN A 180 -33.38 -4.87 -10.88
N LEU A 181 -34.24 -5.68 -10.27
CA LEU A 181 -35.40 -6.30 -10.90
C LEU A 181 -36.68 -5.71 -10.31
N ALA A 182 -37.82 -5.92 -10.97
CA ALA A 182 -39.12 -5.49 -10.44
C ALA A 182 -39.44 -6.12 -9.08
N GLN A 183 -38.91 -7.32 -8.81
CA GLN A 183 -39.09 -8.04 -7.55
C GLN A 183 -37.74 -8.41 -6.95
N GLY A 184 -37.01 -7.42 -6.45
CA GLY A 184 -35.74 -7.60 -5.76
C GLY A 184 -34.53 -7.38 -6.66
N GLN A 185 -33.47 -8.16 -6.45
CA GLN A 185 -32.19 -7.98 -7.13
C GLN A 185 -31.61 -9.32 -7.58
N ARG A 186 -30.86 -9.28 -8.68
CA ARG A 186 -29.99 -10.36 -9.13
C ARG A 186 -28.55 -9.93 -8.94
N VAL A 187 -27.75 -10.73 -8.25
CA VAL A 187 -26.29 -10.56 -8.26
C VAL A 187 -25.69 -11.64 -9.14
N ILE A 188 -24.88 -11.24 -10.11
CA ILE A 188 -24.08 -12.13 -10.96
C ILE A 188 -22.62 -11.97 -10.58
N ARG A 189 -21.98 -13.09 -10.23
CA ARG A 189 -20.57 -13.14 -9.85
C ARG A 189 -19.70 -13.48 -11.06
N PHE A 190 -18.65 -12.72 -11.25
CA PHE A 190 -17.63 -12.92 -12.27
C PHE A 190 -16.30 -13.29 -11.62
N ASP A 191 -15.60 -14.22 -12.26
CA ASP A 191 -14.21 -14.57 -11.96
C ASP A 191 -13.41 -14.61 -13.26
N HIS A 192 -12.32 -13.83 -13.33
CA HIS A 192 -11.50 -13.69 -14.53
C HIS A 192 -12.32 -13.43 -15.83
N GLY A 193 -13.40 -12.64 -15.74
CA GLY A 193 -14.29 -12.33 -16.87
C GLY A 193 -15.38 -13.37 -17.19
N THR A 194 -15.38 -14.50 -16.49
CA THR A 194 -16.37 -15.56 -16.66
C THR A 194 -17.42 -15.45 -15.56
N ALA A 195 -18.70 -15.51 -15.92
CA ALA A 195 -19.79 -15.54 -14.96
C ALA A 195 -19.85 -16.92 -14.30
N THR A 196 -19.59 -16.98 -12.99
CA THR A 196 -19.42 -18.24 -12.24
C THR A 196 -20.60 -18.56 -11.34
N GLY A 197 -21.51 -17.61 -11.13
CA GLY A 197 -22.75 -17.89 -10.43
C GLY A 197 -23.64 -16.68 -10.24
N TYR A 198 -24.75 -16.90 -9.58
CA TYR A 198 -25.76 -15.88 -9.35
C TYR A 198 -26.50 -16.09 -8.02
N THR A 199 -27.13 -15.05 -7.47
CA THR A 199 -28.04 -15.19 -6.33
C THR A 199 -29.36 -15.78 -6.79
N ALA A 200 -29.75 -16.94 -6.27
CA ALA A 200 -31.05 -17.54 -6.58
C ALA A 200 -32.19 -16.70 -5.98
N THR A 201 -33.31 -16.62 -6.68
CA THR A 201 -34.57 -16.07 -6.15
C THR A 201 -35.66 -17.11 -6.30
N PRO A 202 -36.75 -17.07 -5.50
CA PRO A 202 -37.82 -18.06 -5.55
C PRO A 202 -38.46 -18.25 -6.94
N MET A 203 -38.37 -17.22 -7.80
CA MET A 203 -38.94 -17.23 -9.15
C MET A 203 -37.96 -17.58 -10.27
N SER A 204 -36.68 -17.81 -9.95
CA SER A 204 -35.65 -18.00 -10.99
C SER A 204 -34.56 -18.93 -10.48
N HIS A 205 -34.91 -20.20 -10.62
CA HIS A 205 -34.01 -21.33 -10.65
C HIS A 205 -34.03 -21.85 -12.09
N GLY A 206 -32.85 -22.10 -12.68
CA GLY A 206 -32.78 -22.60 -14.04
C GLY A 206 -31.35 -22.68 -14.55
N ASP A 207 -31.23 -23.13 -15.80
CA ASP A 207 -29.95 -23.29 -16.48
C ASP A 207 -29.19 -21.96 -16.50
N PHE A 208 -27.93 -22.04 -16.09
CA PHE A 208 -27.01 -20.92 -16.06
C PHE A 208 -25.95 -21.11 -17.12
N SER A 209 -25.86 -20.16 -18.04
CA SER A 209 -24.81 -20.17 -19.04
C SER A 209 -24.38 -18.76 -19.39
N GLN A 210 -23.14 -18.65 -19.85
CA GLN A 210 -22.59 -17.44 -20.43
C GLN A 210 -22.14 -17.77 -21.85
N GLN A 211 -22.48 -16.90 -22.80
CA GLN A 211 -21.88 -16.85 -24.11
C GLN A 211 -21.18 -15.51 -24.29
N LYS A 212 -19.92 -15.54 -24.70
CA LYS A 212 -19.15 -14.34 -24.95
C LYS A 212 -19.24 -13.98 -26.43
N GLN A 213 -19.75 -12.79 -26.74
CA GLN A 213 -19.77 -12.25 -28.10
C GLN A 213 -19.03 -10.91 -28.09
N LYS A 214 -17.84 -10.87 -28.71
CA LYS A 214 -16.93 -9.72 -28.66
C LYS A 214 -16.68 -9.27 -27.21
N ASP A 215 -17.01 -8.04 -26.87
CA ASP A 215 -16.87 -7.41 -25.56
C ASP A 215 -18.10 -7.61 -24.67
N VAL A 216 -19.13 -8.35 -25.10
CA VAL A 216 -20.38 -8.54 -24.34
C VAL A 216 -20.53 -9.98 -23.87
N SER A 217 -20.82 -10.13 -22.59
CA SER A 217 -21.21 -11.40 -21.96
C SER A 217 -22.73 -11.52 -21.98
N HIS A 218 -23.25 -12.45 -22.77
CA HIS A 218 -24.67 -12.82 -22.78
C HIS A 218 -24.90 -13.92 -21.75
N ILE A 219 -25.63 -13.62 -20.70
CA ILE A 219 -25.88 -14.53 -19.58
C ILE A 219 -27.34 -14.98 -19.60
N GLN A 220 -27.55 -16.29 -19.61
CA GLN A 220 -28.86 -16.92 -19.46
C GLN A 220 -29.00 -17.44 -18.03
N ILE A 221 -30.13 -17.13 -17.38
CA ILE A 221 -30.52 -17.68 -16.07
C ILE A 221 -31.99 -18.12 -16.14
N GLY A 222 -32.24 -19.38 -16.48
CA GLY A 222 -33.61 -19.86 -16.70
C GLY A 222 -34.30 -19.07 -17.82
N ALA A 223 -35.31 -18.26 -17.51
CA ALA A 223 -35.98 -17.37 -18.47
C ALA A 223 -35.34 -15.97 -18.59
N GLU A 224 -34.38 -15.64 -17.73
CA GLU A 224 -33.74 -14.33 -17.73
C GLU A 224 -32.55 -14.28 -18.68
N GLN A 225 -32.35 -13.12 -19.32
CA GLN A 225 -31.19 -12.82 -20.16
C GLN A 225 -30.55 -11.51 -19.73
N TYR A 226 -29.23 -11.44 -19.75
CA TYR A 226 -28.49 -10.21 -19.43
C TYR A 226 -27.34 -10.03 -20.41
N GLU A 227 -27.15 -8.80 -20.90
CA GLU A 227 -26.02 -8.44 -21.74
C GLU A 227 -25.09 -7.52 -20.95
N ILE A 228 -23.93 -8.05 -20.53
CA ILE A 228 -22.99 -7.34 -19.68
C ILE A 228 -21.72 -7.02 -20.48
N PRO A 229 -21.49 -5.76 -20.86
CA PRO A 229 -20.26 -5.33 -21.51
C PRO A 229 -19.03 -5.48 -20.61
N ASP A 230 -17.86 -5.70 -21.21
CA ASP A 230 -16.59 -5.82 -20.49
C ASP A 230 -16.24 -4.56 -19.71
N ALA A 231 -16.63 -3.38 -20.20
CA ALA A 231 -16.45 -2.13 -19.46
C ALA A 231 -17.11 -2.15 -18.06
N VAL A 232 -18.17 -2.94 -17.87
CA VAL A 232 -18.78 -3.14 -16.55
C VAL A 232 -17.84 -3.91 -15.61
N ILE A 233 -17.20 -4.97 -16.12
CA ILE A 233 -16.36 -5.90 -15.35
C ILE A 233 -14.94 -5.39 -15.15
N TYR A 234 -14.37 -4.75 -16.17
CA TYR A 234 -12.96 -4.34 -16.21
C TYR A 234 -12.74 -2.84 -15.99
N GLY A 235 -13.81 -2.03 -16.06
CA GLY A 235 -13.69 -0.56 -16.11
C GLY A 235 -13.50 -0.06 -17.54
N GLY A 236 -13.65 1.26 -17.71
CA GLY A 236 -13.38 1.97 -18.96
C GLY A 236 -12.00 2.63 -19.00
#